data_AF-A0A9W7CKW8-F1
#
_entry.id   AF-A0A9W7CKW8-F1
#
_cell.length_a   1.000
_cell.length_b   1.000
_cell.length_c   1.000
_cell.angle_alpha   90.00
_cell.angle_beta   90.00
_cell.angle_gamma   90.00
#
_symmetry.space_group_name_H-M   'P 1'
#
loop_
_entity.id
_entity.type
_entity.pdbx_description
1 polymer ?
#
loop_
_entity_poly.entity_id
_entity_poly.type
_entity_poly.pdbx_seq_one_letter_code
_entity_poly.pdbx_strand_id
1 'polypeptide(L)' 'MVKVNESIGNSFKLLAGFAAETSGGLLLCLPAENADAFIKELRELDGKPAWVVGRVVAGSKDAHIVPNPTIIEVSPED' A
#
# COMPACT_ATOMS: atom_id res chain seq x y z
N MET A 1 -1.12 2.28 -12.66
CA MET A 1 -1.78 0.97 -12.97
C MET A 1 -3.31 1.03 -13.05
N VAL A 2 -3.96 2.01 -12.42
CA VAL A 2 -5.43 2.14 -12.40
C VAL A 2 -6.05 2.15 -13.80
N LYS A 3 -5.53 2.98 -14.70
CA LYS A 3 -6.01 3.07 -16.11
C LYS A 3 -5.99 1.72 -16.84
N VAL A 4 -4.96 0.89 -16.60
CA VAL A 4 -4.85 -0.44 -17.21
C VAL A 4 -5.94 -1.36 -16.67
N ASN A 5 -6.10 -1.41 -15.35
CA ASN A 5 -7.15 -2.19 -14.70
C ASN A 5 -8.55 -1.79 -15.18
N GLU A 6 -8.83 -0.49 -15.34
CA GLU A 6 -10.10 0.00 -15.88
C GLU A 6 -10.30 -0.41 -17.34
N SER A 7 -9.26 -0.29 -18.17
CA SER A 7 -9.32 -0.62 -19.61
C SER A 7 -9.65 -2.09 -19.88
N ILE A 8 -9.35 -2.98 -18.94
CA ILE A 8 -9.66 -4.42 -19.03
C ILE A 8 -10.92 -4.81 -18.25
N GLY A 9 -11.77 -3.85 -17.90
CA GLY A 9 -13.02 -4.08 -17.19
C GLY A 9 -12.85 -4.47 -15.73
N ASN A 10 -11.81 -3.97 -15.06
CA ASN A 10 -11.49 -4.22 -13.64
C ASN A 10 -11.29 -5.70 -13.29
N SER A 11 -10.88 -6.52 -14.26
CA SER A 11 -10.70 -7.97 -14.07
C SER A 11 -9.63 -8.35 -13.06
N PHE A 12 -8.61 -7.49 -12.85
CA PHE A 12 -7.60 -7.71 -11.80
C PHE A 12 -8.13 -7.46 -10.39
N LYS A 13 -9.27 -6.77 -10.22
CA LYS A 13 -9.78 -6.35 -8.91
C LYS A 13 -8.76 -5.53 -8.11
N LEU A 14 -7.95 -4.72 -8.80
CA LEU A 14 -6.86 -3.94 -8.22
C LEU A 14 -7.34 -3.02 -7.10
N LEU A 15 -8.34 -2.16 -7.37
CA LEU A 15 -8.86 -1.20 -6.40
C LEU A 15 -9.62 -1.85 -5.24
N ALA A 16 -10.02 -3.12 -5.39
CA ALA A 16 -10.63 -3.90 -4.32
C ALA A 16 -9.58 -4.62 -3.43
N GLY A 17 -8.29 -4.52 -3.77
CA GLY A 17 -7.20 -5.15 -3.01
C GLY A 17 -7.03 -6.65 -3.25
N PHE A 18 -7.58 -7.19 -4.34
CA PHE A 18 -7.55 -8.62 -4.65
C PHE A 18 -6.71 -8.98 -5.89
N ALA A 19 -6.01 -8.00 -6.48
CA ALA A 19 -5.05 -8.29 -7.53
C ALA A 19 -3.91 -9.14 -6.94
N ALA A 20 -3.51 -10.19 -7.66
CA ALA A 20 -2.42 -11.04 -7.22
C ALA A 20 -1.07 -10.30 -7.34
N GLU A 21 -0.27 -10.33 -6.27
CA GLU A 21 1.09 -9.83 -6.26
C GLU A 21 2.10 -10.99 -6.31
N THR A 22 3.29 -10.75 -6.87
CA THR A 22 4.39 -11.73 -6.92
C THR A 22 5.66 -11.03 -6.44
N SER A 23 6.31 -11.57 -5.40
CA SER A 23 7.42 -10.91 -4.70
C SER A 23 7.05 -9.47 -4.27
N GLY A 24 5.83 -9.30 -3.76
CA GLY A 24 5.32 -8.02 -3.27
C GLY A 24 6.06 -7.50 -2.05
N GLY A 25 5.63 -6.33 -1.58
CA GLY A 25 6.19 -5.70 -0.38
C GLY A 25 5.76 -6.38 0.93
N LEU A 26 6.28 -5.86 2.05
CA LEU A 26 5.83 -6.23 3.38
C LEU A 26 4.75 -5.26 3.87
N LEU A 27 3.67 -5.80 4.45
CA LEU A 27 2.72 -5.01 5.25
C LEU A 27 3.11 -5.12 6.72
N LEU A 28 3.61 -4.03 7.30
CA LEU A 28 4.12 -3.98 8.67
C LEU A 28 3.18 -3.17 9.58
N CYS A 29 2.93 -3.70 10.78
CA CYS A 29 2.28 -2.96 11.87
C CYS A 29 3.35 -2.48 12.86
N LEU A 30 3.37 -1.18 13.13
CA LEU A 30 4.29 -0.54 14.06
C LEU A 30 3.60 0.59 14.84
N PRO A 31 4.15 1.04 15.99
CA PRO A 31 3.69 2.25 16.66
C PRO A 31 3.69 3.44 15.69
N ALA A 32 2.61 4.22 15.68
CA ALA A 32 2.38 5.25 14.68
C ALA A 32 3.46 6.33 14.70
N GLU A 33 3.94 6.68 15.90
CA GLU A 33 5.01 7.63 16.15
C GLU A 33 6.37 7.22 15.54
N ASN A 34 6.56 5.93 15.24
CA ASN A 34 7.81 5.41 14.68
C ASN A 34 7.77 5.30 13.15
N ALA A 35 6.62 5.50 12.51
CA ALA A 35 6.43 5.24 11.09
C ALA A 35 7.35 6.09 10.20
N ASP A 36 7.41 7.40 10.43
CA ASP A 36 8.21 8.31 9.62
C ASP A 36 9.71 8.04 9.77
N ALA A 37 10.16 7.72 10.98
CA ALA A 37 11.56 7.38 11.25
C ALA A 37 11.95 6.07 10.55
N PHE A 38 11.09 5.05 10.61
CA PHE A 38 11.32 3.77 9.92
C PHE A 38 11.39 3.93 8.40
N ILE A 39 10.45 4.69 7.81
CA ILE A 39 10.44 4.94 6.35
C ILE A 39 11.70 5.69 5.92
N LYS A 40 12.14 6.68 6.71
CA LYS A 40 13.37 7.43 6.45
C LYS A 40 14.60 6.51 6.47
N GLU A 41 14.74 5.69 7.50
CA GLU A 41 15.87 4.76 7.63
C GLU A 41 15.89 3.74 6.48
N LEU A 42 14.73 3.16 6.13
CA LEU A 42 14.62 2.24 5.00
C LEU A 42 15.05 2.88 3.68
N ARG A 43 14.68 4.16 3.46
CA ARG A 43 15.11 4.91 2.28
C ARG A 43 16.62 5.14 2.27
N GLU A 44 17.23 5.40 3.43
CA GLU A 44 18.68 5.60 3.55
C GLU A 44 19.47 4.30 3.31
N LEU A 45 18.94 3.16 3.75
CA LEU A 45 19.59 1.85 3.61
C LEU A 45 19.42 1.24 2.22
N ASP A 46 18.18 1.19 1.73
CA ASP A 46 17.83 0.43 0.52
C ASP A 46 17.51 1.32 -0.69
N GLY A 47 17.42 2.64 -0.49
CA GLY A 47 17.02 3.58 -1.53
C GLY A 47 15.57 3.42 -1.98
N LYS A 48 14.75 2.63 -1.25
CA LYS A 48 13.36 2.33 -1.61
C LYS A 48 12.36 3.15 -0.78
N PRO A 49 11.26 3.62 -1.40
CA PRO A 49 10.22 4.33 -0.67
C PRO A 49 9.34 3.33 0.10
N ALA A 50 8.66 3.82 1.13
CA ALA A 50 7.62 3.09 1.84
C ALA A 50 6.50 4.06 2.24
N TRP A 51 5.31 3.52 2.51
CA TRP A 51 4.12 4.33 2.75
C TRP A 51 3.34 3.84 3.96
N VAL A 52 2.82 4.79 4.73
CA VAL A 52 1.76 4.52 5.70
C VAL A 52 0.45 4.37 4.92
N VAL A 53 -0.05 3.14 4.81
CA VAL A 53 -1.23 2.81 3.99
C VAL A 53 -2.54 2.67 4.79
N GLY A 54 -2.48 2.81 6.12
CA GLY A 54 -3.65 2.68 6.98
C GLY A 54 -3.31 2.75 8.47
N ARG A 55 -4.28 2.37 9.30
CA ARG A 55 -4.12 2.27 10.75
C ARG A 55 -4.90 1.08 11.29
N VAL A 56 -4.42 0.51 12.40
CA VAL A 56 -5.17 -0.48 13.17
C VAL A 56 -6.15 0.25 14.09
N VAL A 57 -7.37 -0.24 14.18
CA VAL A 57 -8.41 0.26 15.08
C VAL A 57 -8.96 -0.90 15.91
N ALA A 58 -9.65 -0.59 17.02
CA ALA A 58 -10.38 -1.61 17.76
C ALA A 58 -11.46 -2.24 16.86
N GLY A 59 -11.54 -3.56 16.83
CA GLY A 59 -12.42 -4.28 15.91
C GLY A 59 -12.39 -5.79 16.08
N SER A 60 -12.92 -6.50 15.10
CA SER A 60 -13.20 -7.94 15.14
C SER A 60 -12.18 -8.80 14.41
N LYS A 61 -10.91 -8.35 14.35
CA LYS A 61 -9.82 -9.02 13.63
C LYS A 61 -10.06 -9.13 12.13
N ASP A 62 -10.58 -8.07 11.55
CA ASP A 62 -10.82 -7.89 10.12
C ASP A 62 -9.93 -6.79 9.53
N ALA A 63 -9.85 -6.74 8.21
CA ALA A 63 -9.17 -5.70 7.45
C ALA A 63 -10.05 -5.31 6.26
N HIS A 64 -10.11 -4.02 5.97
CA HIS A 64 -10.84 -3.50 4.82
C HIS A 64 -10.11 -2.30 4.22
N ILE A 65 -10.25 -2.13 2.91
CA ILE A 65 -9.90 -0.89 2.23
C ILE A 65 -11.11 0.04 2.33
N VAL A 66 -10.87 1.31 2.66
CA VAL A 66 -11.94 2.31 2.76
C VAL A 66 -12.61 2.53 1.39
N PRO A 67 -13.89 2.94 1.35
CA PRO A 67 -14.51 3.38 0.10
C PRO A 67 -13.70 4.54 -0.51
N ASN A 68 -13.46 4.48 -1.83
CA ASN A 68 -12.70 5.50 -2.57
C ASN A 68 -11.31 5.79 -1.96
N PRO A 69 -10.40 4.79 -1.92
CA PRO A 69 -9.08 4.99 -1.34
C PRO A 69 -8.29 6.04 -2.12
N THR A 70 -7.45 6.79 -1.40
CA THR A 70 -6.47 7.69 -2.04
C THR A 70 -5.48 6.87 -2.85
N ILE A 71 -5.35 7.18 -4.14
CA ILE A 71 -4.38 6.54 -5.01
C ILE A 71 -3.09 7.33 -5.02
N ILE A 72 -2.01 6.69 -4.61
CA ILE A 72 -0.64 7.20 -4.77
C ILE A 72 -0.11 6.57 -6.07
N GLU A 73 0.05 7.37 -7.12
CA GLU A 73 0.73 6.91 -8.33
C GLU A 73 2.24 6.91 -8.06
N VAL A 74 2.89 5.79 -8.35
CA VAL A 74 4.33 5.57 -8.12
C VAL A 74 5.01 5.49 -9.48
N SER A 75 6.09 6.24 -9.64
CA SER A 75 6.91 6.25 -10.85
C SER A 75 8.00 5.18 -10.82
N PRO A 76 8.53 4.75 -11.97
CA PRO A 76 9.66 3.81 -12.00
C PRO A 76 10.94 4.31 -11.33
N GLU A 77 11.10 5.62 -11.21
CA GLU A 77 12.25 6.28 -10.57
C GLU A 77 12.13 6.44 -9.04
N ASP A 78 10.95 6.19 -8.47
CA ASP A 78 10.73 6.15 -7.03
C ASP A 78 11.39 4.92 -6.37
#